data_AF-A0A392P6V7-F1
#
_entry.id   AF-A0A392P6V7-F1
#
_cell.length_a   1.000
_cell.length_b   1.000
_cell.length_c   1.000
_cell.angle_alpha   90.00
_cell.angle_beta   90.00
_cell.angle_gamma   90.00
#
_symmetry.space_group_name_H-M   'P 1'
#
loop_
_entity.id
_entity.type
_entity.pdbx_description
1 polymer ?
#
loop_
_entity_poly.entity_id
_entity_poly.type
_entity_poly.pdbx_seq_one_letter_code
_entity_poly.pdbx_strand_id
1 'polypeptide(L)'
;MMEKLKILNLSHSKYLKSTPDFTKLPNLEKLIMKDCPSLSDVHPSIGDLKNLHLINLKGCTNLGNLPRNIYQLKSVKTLNLSGCSKIDKLEEDIVQMESLTTLIAENTAVTQVLDVTNNELLTSYSPFWGHAIVSSFLGRRE
;
A
#
# COMPACT_ATOMS: atom_id res chain seq x y z
N MET A 1 6.81 -8.33 -23.51
CA MET A 1 5.65 -8.04 -22.63
C MET A 1 5.21 -9.34 -21.97
N MET A 2 4.99 -9.39 -20.66
CA MET A 2 4.61 -10.62 -19.94
C MET A 2 3.09 -10.67 -19.72
N GLU A 3 2.34 -10.85 -20.79
CA GLU A 3 0.88 -10.70 -20.80
C GLU A 3 0.12 -11.72 -19.94
N LYS A 4 0.73 -12.85 -19.60
CA LYS A 4 0.11 -13.90 -18.79
C LYS A 4 0.40 -13.77 -17.29
N LEU A 5 1.35 -12.91 -16.90
CA LEU A 5 1.77 -12.81 -15.50
C LEU A 5 0.72 -12.04 -14.70
N LYS A 6 0.02 -12.76 -13.81
CA LYS A 6 -1.00 -12.20 -12.91
C LYS A 6 -0.48 -11.94 -11.49
N ILE A 7 0.55 -12.67 -11.08
CA ILE A 7 1.07 -12.60 -9.71
C ILE A 7 2.59 -12.43 -9.80
N LEU A 8 3.09 -11.38 -9.15
CA LEU A 8 4.52 -11.15 -8.96
C LEU A 8 4.80 -11.23 -7.47
N ASN A 9 5.59 -12.24 -7.07
CA ASN A 9 6.04 -12.41 -5.71
C ASN A 9 7.56 -12.25 -5.63
N LEU A 10 8.01 -11.20 -4.94
CA LEU A 10 9.42 -10.88 -4.70
C LEU A 10 9.72 -10.86 -3.19
N SER A 11 8.90 -11.54 -2.37
CA SER A 11 9.08 -11.57 -0.92
C SER A 11 10.46 -12.09 -0.51
N HIS A 12 10.96 -11.63 0.64
CA HIS A 12 12.24 -12.01 1.23
C HIS A 12 13.45 -11.62 0.38
N SER A 13 13.28 -10.69 -0.56
CA SER A 13 14.37 -10.14 -1.37
C SER A 13 15.20 -9.15 -0.55
N LYS A 14 16.15 -9.69 0.23
CA LYS A 14 16.96 -8.94 1.19
C LYS A 14 17.73 -7.77 0.61
N TYR A 15 18.06 -7.80 -0.68
CA TYR A 15 18.90 -6.80 -1.36
C TYR A 15 18.14 -5.93 -2.38
N LEU A 16 16.83 -6.17 -2.55
CA LEU A 16 16.04 -5.42 -3.52
C LEU A 16 15.81 -4.01 -2.98
N LYS A 17 16.42 -3.01 -3.63
CA LYS A 17 16.32 -1.61 -3.21
C LYS A 17 15.11 -0.88 -3.80
N SER A 18 14.76 -1.22 -5.03
CA SER A 18 13.62 -0.65 -5.76
C SER A 18 12.85 -1.76 -6.46
N THR A 19 11.54 -1.58 -6.65
CA THR A 19 10.72 -2.51 -7.43
C THR A 19 11.09 -2.48 -8.92
N PRO A 20 10.78 -3.54 -9.70
CA PRO A 20 10.99 -3.48 -11.15
C PRO A 20 10.06 -2.46 -11.81
N ASP A 21 10.41 -2.12 -13.06
CA ASP A 21 9.48 -1.47 -13.99
C ASP A 21 8.31 -2.41 -14.30
N PHE A 22 7.09 -1.91 -14.08
CA PHE A 22 5.83 -2.65 -14.24
C PHE A 22 5.19 -2.48 -15.62
N THR A 23 5.72 -1.62 -16.51
CA THR A 23 5.16 -1.38 -17.86
C THR A 23 5.04 -2.66 -18.70
N LYS A 24 5.88 -3.66 -18.43
CA LYS A 24 5.88 -4.96 -19.12
C LYS A 24 4.90 -5.98 -18.52
N LEU A 25 4.16 -5.62 -17.47
CA LEU A 25 3.25 -6.49 -16.71
C LEU A 25 1.79 -5.98 -16.73
N PRO A 26 1.17 -5.76 -17.90
CA PRO A 26 -0.11 -5.06 -18.01
C PRO A 26 -1.30 -5.78 -17.34
N ASN A 27 -1.19 -7.08 -17.10
CA ASN A 27 -2.24 -7.93 -16.53
C ASN A 27 -1.93 -8.36 -15.08
N LEU A 28 -1.04 -7.64 -14.39
CA LEU A 28 -0.70 -7.96 -13.01
C LEU A 28 -1.89 -7.69 -12.09
N GLU A 29 -2.28 -8.70 -11.31
CA GLU A 29 -3.40 -8.66 -10.37
C GLU A 29 -2.94 -8.60 -8.92
N LYS A 30 -1.76 -9.18 -8.61
CA LYS A 30 -1.22 -9.24 -7.25
C LYS A 30 0.28 -8.97 -7.22
N LEU A 31 0.67 -8.00 -6.40
CA LEU A 31 2.06 -7.70 -6.08
C LEU A 31 2.33 -8.09 -4.62
N ILE A 32 3.24 -9.04 -4.41
CA ILE A 32 3.57 -9.58 -3.10
C ILE A 32 5.06 -9.38 -2.83
N MET A 33 5.39 -8.54 -1.86
CA MET A 33 6.75 -8.14 -1.49
C MET A 33 6.86 -8.08 0.03
N LYS A 34 6.77 -9.25 0.68
CA LYS A 34 6.85 -9.35 2.14
C LYS A 34 8.30 -9.41 2.57
N ASP A 35 8.63 -8.76 3.67
CA ASP A 35 9.94 -8.82 4.33
C ASP A 35 11.10 -8.52 3.36
N CYS A 36 11.00 -7.42 2.63
CA CYS A 36 12.07 -6.87 1.79
C CYS A 36 12.76 -5.71 2.53
N PRO A 37 13.72 -5.99 3.44
CA PRO A 37 14.26 -4.98 4.35
C PRO A 37 15.08 -3.89 3.65
N SER A 38 15.62 -4.12 2.45
CA SER A 38 16.33 -3.08 1.68
C SER A 38 15.43 -2.28 0.75
N LEU A 39 14.15 -2.64 0.61
CA LEU A 39 13.25 -1.91 -0.27
C LEU A 39 13.01 -0.51 0.29
N SER A 40 13.42 0.49 -0.47
CA SER A 40 13.28 1.90 -0.11
C SER A 40 12.47 2.69 -1.13
N ASP A 41 12.28 2.14 -2.33
CA ASP A 41 11.67 2.81 -3.46
C ASP A 41 10.71 1.88 -4.21
N VAL A 42 9.60 2.44 -4.69
CA VAL A 42 8.61 1.74 -5.52
C VAL A 42 8.51 2.50 -6.84
N HIS A 43 8.77 1.79 -7.93
CA HIS A 43 8.79 2.35 -9.26
C HIS A 43 7.42 2.97 -9.62
N PRO A 44 7.37 4.21 -10.14
CA PRO A 44 6.12 4.96 -10.33
C PRO A 44 5.16 4.32 -11.34
N SER A 45 5.67 3.47 -12.25
CA SER A 45 4.84 2.69 -13.18
C SER A 45 3.85 1.75 -12.49
N ILE A 46 3.93 1.58 -11.16
CA ILE A 46 2.91 0.86 -10.40
C ILE A 46 1.53 1.47 -10.61
N GLY A 47 1.44 2.80 -10.81
CA GLY A 47 0.18 3.52 -11.05
C GLY A 47 -0.47 3.21 -12.40
N ASP A 48 0.27 2.64 -13.35
CA ASP A 48 -0.25 2.28 -14.68
C ASP A 48 -1.00 0.93 -14.67
N LEU A 49 -0.93 0.19 -13.56
CA LEU A 49 -1.47 -1.17 -13.45
C LEU A 49 -3.00 -1.15 -13.24
N LYS A 50 -3.74 -1.36 -14.33
CA LYS A 50 -5.21 -1.31 -14.34
C LYS A 50 -5.88 -2.46 -13.59
N ASN A 51 -5.23 -3.62 -13.49
CA ASN A 51 -5.83 -4.84 -12.94
C ASN A 51 -5.32 -5.21 -11.53
N LEU A 52 -4.50 -4.36 -10.90
CA LEU A 52 -3.86 -4.68 -9.63
C LEU A 52 -4.86 -4.56 -8.48
N HIS A 53 -5.20 -5.68 -7.85
CA HIS A 53 -6.18 -5.71 -6.75
C HIS A 53 -5.56 -5.85 -5.36
N LEU A 54 -4.32 -6.34 -5.29
CA LEU A 54 -3.60 -6.57 -4.03
C LEU A 54 -2.16 -6.07 -4.10
N ILE A 55 -1.79 -5.22 -3.15
CA ILE A 55 -0.43 -4.79 -2.88
C ILE A 55 -0.07 -5.20 -1.45
N ASN A 56 0.94 -6.06 -1.30
CA ASN A 56 1.42 -6.48 0.00
C ASN A 56 2.92 -6.15 0.14
N LEU A 57 3.21 -5.12 0.94
CA LEU A 57 4.55 -4.64 1.25
C LEU A 57 4.93 -4.90 2.72
N LYS A 58 4.23 -5.84 3.39
CA LYS A 58 4.42 -6.13 4.81
C LYS A 58 5.89 -6.33 5.14
N GLY A 59 6.39 -5.69 6.20
CA GLY A 59 7.76 -5.87 6.72
C GLY A 59 8.86 -5.20 5.87
N CYS A 60 8.50 -4.31 4.94
CA CYS A 60 9.49 -3.50 4.21
C CYS A 60 9.95 -2.32 5.08
N THR A 61 10.84 -2.60 6.03
CA THR A 61 11.24 -1.65 7.09
C THR A 61 12.00 -0.41 6.61
N ASN A 62 12.64 -0.46 5.43
CA ASN A 62 13.31 0.71 4.84
C ASN A 62 12.42 1.56 3.91
N LEU A 63 11.18 1.13 3.64
CA LEU A 63 10.27 1.86 2.78
C LEU A 63 9.76 3.10 3.52
N GLY A 64 10.14 4.28 3.02
CA GLY A 64 9.80 5.56 3.66
C GLY A 64 8.55 6.21 3.10
N ASN A 65 8.27 6.01 1.82
CA ASN A 65 7.13 6.60 1.14
C ASN A 65 6.62 5.68 0.02
N LEU A 66 5.48 6.03 -0.55
CA LEU A 66 4.96 5.43 -1.76
C LEU A 66 4.98 6.49 -2.87
N PRO A 67 5.19 6.11 -4.14
CA PRO A 67 5.11 7.06 -5.26
C PRO A 67 3.68 7.58 -5.39
N ARG A 68 3.51 8.89 -5.67
CA ARG A 68 2.18 9.51 -5.80
C ARG A 68 1.24 8.77 -6.75
N ASN A 69 1.78 8.23 -7.84
CA ASN A 69 1.01 7.48 -8.83
C ASN A 69 0.31 6.23 -8.26
N ILE A 70 0.75 5.70 -7.11
CA ILE A 70 0.06 4.58 -6.45
C ILE A 70 -1.38 4.93 -6.07
N TYR A 71 -1.63 6.19 -5.72
CA TYR A 71 -2.93 6.68 -5.27
C TYR A 71 -3.93 6.85 -6.41
N GLN A 72 -3.45 6.83 -7.66
CA GLN A 72 -4.28 6.87 -8.87
C GLN A 72 -4.88 5.50 -9.21
N LEU A 73 -4.45 4.43 -8.53
CA LEU A 73 -4.93 3.08 -8.77
C LEU A 73 -6.40 2.91 -8.40
N LYS A 74 -7.23 2.71 -9.42
CA LYS A 74 -8.68 2.52 -9.25
C LYS A 74 -9.10 1.07 -8.98
N SER A 75 -8.19 0.11 -9.06
CA SER A 75 -8.48 -1.32 -8.95
C SER A 75 -8.00 -2.00 -7.67
N VAL A 76 -7.12 -1.34 -6.90
CA VAL A 76 -6.55 -1.90 -5.67
C VAL A 76 -7.62 -1.99 -4.60
N LYS A 77 -7.84 -3.20 -4.08
CA LYS A 77 -8.78 -3.48 -2.99
C LYS A 77 -8.08 -3.58 -1.65
N THR A 78 -6.85 -4.09 -1.66
CA THR A 78 -6.07 -4.31 -0.44
C THR A 78 -4.67 -3.73 -0.58
N LEU A 79 -4.32 -2.84 0.35
CA LEU A 79 -2.98 -2.32 0.55
C LEU A 79 -2.49 -2.71 1.95
N ASN A 80 -1.43 -3.51 2.03
CA ASN A 80 -0.81 -3.91 3.29
C ASN A 80 0.59 -3.33 3.42
N LEU A 81 0.75 -2.44 4.39
CA LEU A 81 1.97 -1.74 4.81
C LEU A 81 2.40 -2.14 6.23
N SER A 82 1.84 -3.21 6.78
CA SER A 82 2.14 -3.64 8.15
C SER A 82 3.64 -3.82 8.36
N GLY A 83 4.22 -3.22 9.40
CA GLY A 83 5.65 -3.29 9.68
C GLY A 83 6.55 -2.45 8.75
N CYS A 84 5.99 -1.60 7.88
CA CYS A 84 6.75 -0.57 7.16
C CYS A 84 7.05 0.60 8.11
N SER A 85 8.00 0.40 9.02
CA SER A 85 8.28 1.31 10.14
C SER A 85 8.73 2.72 9.76
N LYS A 86 9.18 2.94 8.52
CA LYS A 86 9.61 4.26 8.03
C LYS A 86 8.53 5.04 7.29
N ILE A 87 7.39 4.43 6.99
CA ILE A 87 6.23 5.16 6.47
C ILE A 87 5.62 5.91 7.64
N ASP A 88 5.75 7.23 7.63
CA ASP A 88 5.26 8.15 8.67
C ASP A 88 3.99 8.90 8.27
N LYS A 89 3.68 8.91 6.97
CA LYS A 89 2.52 9.60 6.38
C LYS A 89 2.00 8.82 5.17
N LEU A 90 0.68 8.89 4.99
CA LEU A 90 0.02 8.56 3.73
C LEU A 90 -0.50 9.88 3.15
N GLU A 91 -0.28 10.13 1.86
CA GLU A 91 -0.76 11.36 1.23
C GLU A 91 -2.29 11.41 1.20
N GLU A 92 -2.86 12.61 1.18
CA GLU A 92 -4.31 12.84 1.12
C GLU A 92 -4.94 12.18 -0.11
N ASP A 93 -4.15 12.03 -1.19
CA ASP A 93 -4.53 11.34 -2.42
C ASP A 93 -4.98 9.88 -2.21
N ILE A 94 -4.71 9.27 -1.05
CA ILE A 94 -5.23 7.93 -0.74
C ILE A 94 -6.76 7.84 -0.85
N VAL A 95 -7.47 8.95 -0.67
CA VAL A 95 -8.93 9.05 -0.86
C VAL A 95 -9.35 8.81 -2.32
N GLN A 96 -8.43 8.96 -3.28
CA GLN A 96 -8.68 8.76 -4.70
C GLN A 96 -8.69 7.28 -5.10
N MET A 97 -8.26 6.36 -4.22
CA MET A 97 -8.25 4.93 -4.46
C MET A 97 -9.65 4.33 -4.29
N GLU A 98 -10.53 4.56 -5.26
CA GLU A 98 -11.98 4.26 -5.21
C GLU A 98 -12.32 2.80 -4.84
N SER A 99 -11.48 1.83 -5.22
CA SER A 99 -11.72 0.41 -4.92
C SER A 99 -11.10 -0.05 -3.59
N LEU A 100 -10.36 0.80 -2.89
CA LEU A 100 -9.63 0.41 -1.69
C LEU A 100 -10.62 0.14 -0.54
N THR A 101 -10.70 -1.11 -0.11
CA THR A 101 -11.57 -1.55 0.98
C THR A 101 -10.80 -2.00 2.21
N THR A 102 -9.50 -2.20 2.09
CA THR A 102 -8.65 -2.70 3.17
C THR A 102 -7.28 -2.05 3.11
N LEU A 103 -6.99 -1.21 4.10
CA LEU A 103 -5.68 -0.65 4.37
C LEU A 103 -5.17 -1.24 5.69
N ILE A 104 -4.02 -1.90 5.66
CA ILE A 104 -3.39 -2.44 6.87
C ILE A 104 -2.08 -1.70 7.10
N ALA A 105 -1.99 -0.92 8.18
CA ALA A 105 -0.83 -0.09 8.50
C ALA A 105 -0.34 -0.29 9.94
N GLU A 106 -0.55 -1.48 10.52
CA GLU A 106 -0.04 -1.85 11.83
C GLU A 106 1.49 -1.73 11.90
N ASN A 107 2.05 -1.27 13.02
CA ASN A 107 3.51 -1.14 13.19
C ASN A 107 4.19 -0.28 12.12
N THR A 108 3.49 0.74 11.61
CA THR A 108 4.07 1.85 10.83
C THR A 108 4.27 3.07 11.72
N ALA A 109 4.99 4.08 11.24
CA ALA A 109 5.11 5.37 11.93
C ALA A 109 3.97 6.34 11.55
N VAL A 110 2.92 5.85 10.87
CA VAL A 110 1.79 6.68 10.42
C VAL A 110 1.06 7.23 11.63
N THR A 111 1.18 8.55 11.81
CA THR A 111 0.57 9.28 12.95
C THR A 111 -0.73 9.99 12.59
N GLN A 112 -1.04 10.10 11.30
CA GLN A 112 -2.27 10.67 10.78
C GLN A 112 -2.85 9.74 9.73
N VAL A 113 -4.08 9.29 9.95
CA VAL A 113 -4.90 8.63 8.93
C VAL A 113 -6.11 9.54 8.72
N LEU A 114 -6.34 9.99 7.48
CA LEU A 114 -7.55 10.74 7.16
C LEU A 114 -8.77 9.81 7.29
N ASP A 115 -9.83 10.28 7.95
CA ASP A 115 -11.14 9.67 7.87
C ASP A 115 -11.67 9.86 6.44
N VAL A 116 -11.50 8.85 5.61
CA VAL A 116 -12.00 8.81 4.24
C VAL A 116 -13.54 8.81 4.16
N THR A 117 -14.24 8.58 5.28
CA THR A 117 -15.71 8.62 5.31
C THR A 117 -16.28 10.01 5.57
N ASN A 118 -15.54 10.89 6.25
CA ASN A 118 -16.02 12.22 6.67
C ASN A 118 -15.14 13.39 6.23
N ASN A 119 -14.01 13.15 5.56
CA ASN A 119 -13.02 14.17 5.24
C ASN A 119 -12.50 14.90 6.51
N GLU A 120 -12.38 14.17 7.62
CA GLU A 120 -11.86 14.66 8.90
C GLU A 120 -10.56 13.94 9.26
N LEU A 121 -9.63 14.60 9.95
CA LEU A 121 -8.36 14.00 10.38
C LEU A 121 -8.62 13.04 11.56
N LEU A 122 -8.48 11.71 11.37
CA LEU A 122 -8.37 10.81 12.52
C LEU A 122 -6.93 10.88 13.04
N THR A 123 -6.73 11.76 14.01
CA THR A 123 -5.56 11.65 14.86
C THR A 123 -5.73 10.39 15.72
N SER A 124 -5.02 9.31 15.42
CA SER A 124 -4.93 8.19 16.36
C SER A 124 -3.95 8.55 17.48
N TYR A 125 -4.33 9.48 18.35
CA TYR A 125 -3.70 9.56 19.66
C TYR A 125 -4.43 8.60 20.60
N SER A 126 -3.91 7.39 20.75
CA SER A 126 -4.23 6.55 21.91
C SER A 126 -2.97 5.90 22.44
N PRO A 127 -2.44 6.35 23.60
CA PRO A 127 -1.29 5.73 24.24
C PRO A 127 -1.62 4.39 24.93
N PHE A 128 -2.83 3.85 24.75
CA PHE A 128 -3.32 2.67 25.49
C PHE A 128 -3.73 1.45 24.64
N TRP A 129 -3.61 1.50 23.31
CA TRP A 129 -3.83 0.32 22.47
C TRP A 129 -2.69 0.16 21.46
N GLY A 130 -1.77 -0.76 21.74
CA GLY A 130 -0.56 -1.03 20.94
C GLY A 130 -0.78 -1.67 19.56
N HIS A 131 -1.93 -1.47 18.92
CA HIS A 131 -2.17 -1.95 17.55
C HIS A 131 -3.10 -0.96 16.85
N ALA A 132 -2.56 -0.17 15.91
CA ALA A 132 -3.36 0.59 14.96
C ALA A 132 -4.02 -0.39 13.97
N ILE A 133 -5.15 -0.97 14.37
CA ILE A 133 -6.01 -1.71 13.46
C ILE A 133 -6.91 -0.67 12.77
N VAL A 134 -6.54 -0.24 11.56
CA VAL A 134 -7.51 0.35 10.63
C VAL A 134 -8.25 -0.82 9.97
N SER A 135 -9.08 -1.54 10.73
CA SER A 135 -9.84 -2.67 10.17
C SER A 135 -11.12 -2.18 9.54
N SER A 136 -11.27 -2.58 8.28
CA SER A 136 -12.51 -2.66 7.49
C SER A 136 -13.21 -1.34 7.20
N PHE A 137 -13.14 -0.93 5.92
CA PHE A 137 -14.19 -0.16 5.26
C PHE A 137 -15.46 -1.03 5.19
N LEU A 138 -16.19 -1.19 6.29
CA LEU A 138 -17.55 -1.75 6.24
C LEU A 138 -18.48 -0.60 5.87
N GLY A 139 -18.97 -0.67 4.64
CA GLY A 139 -19.68 0.42 4.00
C GLY A 139 -20.98 0.84 4.68
N ARG A 140 -21.44 2.03 4.27
CA ARG A 140 -22.86 2.29 4.05
C ARG A 140 -23.00 2.99 2.70
N ARG A 141 -23.45 2.22 1.71
CA ARG A 141 -24.39 2.77 0.73
C ARG A 141 -25.74 2.76 1.44
N GLU A 142 -26.29 3.93 1.72
CA GLU A 142 -27.71 4.23 1.55
C GLU A 142 -27.81 5.67 1.04
#